data_AF-A0A554VJN7-F1
#
_entry.id   AF-A0A554VJN7-F1
#
_cell.length_a   1.000
_cell.length_b   1.000
_cell.length_c   1.000
_cell.angle_alpha   90.00
_cell.angle_beta   90.00
_cell.angle_gamma   90.00
#
_symmetry.space_group_name_H-M   'P 1'
#
loop_
_entity.id
_entity.type
_entity.pdbx_description
1 polymer ?
#
loop_
_entity_poly.entity_id
_entity_poly.type
_entity_poly.pdbx_seq_one_letter_code
_entity_poly.pdbx_strand_id
1 'polypeptide(L)'
;MLNFKKDEKLIELKEVCKKLKFKDLRTVIKWCKKMNIPIILRGKQKLTYRFLVDVELDKGIVKFLKSEYPESWTKMYQLYLDNDTLGFALASMENSA
;
A
#
# COMPACT_ATOMS: atom_id res chain seq x y z
N MET A 1 11.98 -17.56 25.23
CA MET A 1 12.02 -16.42 24.29
C MET A 1 10.64 -15.78 24.26
N LEU A 2 10.51 -14.52 24.67
CA LEU A 2 9.24 -13.80 24.63
C LEU A 2 8.84 -13.59 23.18
N ASN A 3 7.87 -14.38 22.72
CA ASN A 3 7.27 -14.26 21.40
C ASN A 3 6.34 -13.04 21.45
N PHE A 4 6.90 -11.85 21.25
CA PHE A 4 6.10 -10.65 21.01
C PHE A 4 5.32 -10.92 19.74
N LYS A 5 4.03 -11.24 19.87
CA LYS A 5 3.06 -11.10 18.77
C LYS A 5 3.32 -9.73 18.17
N LYS A 6 3.98 -9.69 17.01
CA LYS A 6 4.21 -8.48 16.24
C LYS A 6 2.80 -7.92 16.04
N ASP A 7 2.46 -6.80 16.67
CA ASP A 7 1.16 -6.16 16.51
C ASP A 7 0.98 -5.97 15.00
N GLU A 8 0.21 -6.84 14.32
CA GLU A 8 0.07 -6.82 12.86
C GLU A 8 -0.45 -5.46 12.37
N LYS A 9 -1.17 -4.77 13.26
CA LYS A 9 -1.70 -3.42 13.07
C LYS A 9 -0.62 -2.35 12.95
N LEU A 10 0.54 -2.53 13.59
CA LEU A 10 1.62 -1.55 13.60
C LEU A 10 2.79 -2.01 12.71
N ILE A 11 3.46 -1.04 12.09
CA ILE A 11 4.63 -1.25 11.25
C ILE A 11 5.70 -0.21 11.60
N GLU A 12 6.96 -0.64 11.69
CA GLU A 12 8.07 0.28 11.88
C GLU A 12 8.30 1.15 10.64
N LEU A 13 8.66 2.43 10.83
CA LEU A 13 9.00 3.31 9.71
C LEU A 13 10.15 2.77 8.85
N LYS A 14 11.03 1.92 9.40
CA LYS A 14 12.07 1.21 8.63
C LYS A 14 11.48 0.20 7.65
N GLU A 15 10.44 -0.53 8.06
CA GLU A 15 9.73 -1.44 7.16
C GLU A 15 8.94 -0.65 6.11
N VAL A 16 8.29 0.44 6.49
CA VAL A 16 7.62 1.36 5.55
C VAL A 16 8.62 1.91 4.52
N CYS A 17 9.83 2.31 4.96
CA CYS A 17 10.90 2.76 4.08
C CYS A 17 11.23 1.75 2.98
N LYS A 18 11.37 0.48 3.37
CA LYS A 18 11.62 -0.63 2.43
C LYS A 18 10.44 -0.85 1.49
N LYS A 19 9.22 -0.85 2.03
CA LYS A 19 7.98 -1.05 1.26
C LYS A 19 7.78 0.04 0.19
N LEU A 20 8.03 1.29 0.55
CA LEU A 20 7.94 2.45 -0.35
C LEU A 20 9.20 2.64 -1.22
N LYS A 21 10.23 1.82 -1.02
CA LYS A 21 11.54 1.94 -1.69
C LYS A 21 12.17 3.35 -1.54
N PHE A 22 11.93 4.02 -0.41
CA PHE A 22 12.55 5.31 -0.11
C PHE A 22 14.00 5.14 0.36
N LYS A 23 14.84 6.12 0.04
CA LYS A 23 16.28 6.11 0.38
C LYS A 23 16.56 6.25 1.87
N ASP A 24 15.69 6.96 2.59
CA ASP A 24 15.91 7.28 3.99
C ASP A 24 14.61 7.49 4.79
N LEU A 25 14.72 7.39 6.12
CA LEU A 25 13.62 7.54 7.05
C LEU A 25 13.05 8.97 7.13
N ARG A 26 13.84 10.01 6.83
CA ARG A 26 13.34 11.40 6.84
C ARG A 26 12.32 11.59 5.72
N THR A 27 12.56 10.98 4.56
CA THR A 27 11.64 10.97 3.43
C THR A 27 10.33 10.23 3.78
N VAL A 28 10.41 9.10 4.48
CA VAL A 28 9.21 8.38 4.97
C VAL A 28 8.41 9.25 5.95
N ILE A 29 9.07 9.91 6.90
CA ILE A 29 8.39 10.79 7.87
C ILE A 29 7.65 11.93 7.17
N LYS A 30 8.29 12.56 6.17
CA LYS A 30 7.64 13.61 5.36
C LYS A 30 6.43 13.05 4.60
N TRP A 31 6.56 11.86 4.03
CA TRP A 31 5.46 11.19 3.33
C TRP A 31 4.29 10.88 4.27
N CYS A 32 4.54 10.29 5.44
CA CYS A 32 3.48 10.03 6.43
C CYS A 32 2.76 11.31 6.83
N LYS A 33 3.49 12.41 7.07
CA LYS A 33 2.88 13.73 7.35
C LYS A 33 2.01 14.22 6.20
N LYS A 34 2.51 14.13 4.96
CA LYS A 34 1.77 14.54 3.76
C LYS A 34 0.46 13.75 3.59
N MET A 35 0.46 12.47 3.94
CA MET A 35 -0.71 11.59 3.85
C MET A 35 -1.56 11.55 5.12
N ASN A 36 -1.29 12.43 6.11
CA ASN A 36 -1.98 12.43 7.41
C ASN A 36 -1.94 11.07 8.15
N ILE A 37 -0.86 10.30 7.95
CA ILE A 37 -0.61 9.04 8.65
C ILE A 37 0.09 9.34 9.97
N PRO A 38 -0.48 8.95 11.13
CA PRO A 38 0.08 9.24 12.44
C PRO A 38 1.34 8.41 12.71
N ILE A 39 2.33 9.03 13.35
CA ILE A 39 3.58 8.38 13.77
C ILE A 39 3.56 8.25 15.29
N ILE A 40 3.69 7.01 15.76
CA ILE A 40 3.72 6.66 17.19
C ILE A 40 5.16 6.44 17.61
N LEU A 41 5.55 7.04 18.74
CA LEU A 41 6.84 6.80 19.37
C LEU A 41 6.69 5.75 20.47
N ARG A 42 7.46 4.66 20.39
CA ARG A 42 7.52 3.61 21.42
C ARG A 42 8.98 3.36 21.77
N GLY A 43 9.46 4.02 22.83
CA GLY A 43 10.88 4.04 23.17
C GLY A 43 11.72 4.62 22.03
N LYS A 44 12.67 3.84 21.49
CA LYS A 44 13.52 4.25 20.35
C LYS A 44 12.89 3.95 18.98
N GLN A 45 11.75 3.26 18.93
CA GLN A 45 11.08 2.90 17.69
C GLN A 45 10.09 3.97 17.26
N LYS A 46 10.00 4.15 15.94
CA LYS A 46 8.96 4.95 15.29
C LYS A 46 8.06 4.03 14.49
N LEU A 47 6.80 3.99 14.88
CA LEU A 47 5.78 3.08 14.37
C LEU A 47 4.68 3.88 13.67
N THR A 48 3.93 3.22 12.80
CA THR A 48 2.68 3.72 12.22
C THR A 48 1.70 2.57 12.05
N TYR A 49 0.47 2.85 11.64
CA TYR A 49 -0.53 1.84 11.32
C TYR A 49 -0.31 1.27 9.92
N ARG A 50 -0.13 -0.06 9.83
CA ARG A 50 0.06 -0.80 8.59
C ARG A 50 -1.07 -0.55 7.60
N PHE A 51 -2.30 -0.66 8.07
CA PHE A 51 -3.50 -0.46 7.27
C PHE A 51 -3.51 0.89 6.54
N LEU A 52 -3.13 1.99 7.22
CA LEU A 52 -3.12 3.32 6.58
C LEU A 52 -2.03 3.43 5.51
N VAL A 53 -0.88 2.80 5.72
CA VAL A 53 0.18 2.76 4.71
C VAL A 53 -0.28 1.98 3.48
N ASP A 54 -0.94 0.85 3.68
CA ASP A 54 -1.44 -0.01 2.61
C ASP A 54 -2.54 0.69 1.81
N VAL A 55 -3.49 1.37 2.48
CA VAL A 55 -4.53 2.17 1.82
C VAL A 55 -3.93 3.27 0.93
N GLU A 56 -2.91 4.00 1.40
CA GLU A 56 -2.27 5.04 0.57
C GLU A 56 -1.52 4.47 -0.63
N LEU A 57 -0.98 3.25 -0.52
CA LEU A 57 -0.37 2.55 -1.65
C LEU A 57 -1.43 2.14 -2.68
N ASP A 58 -2.54 1.59 -2.21
CA ASP A 58 -3.61 1.09 -3.08
C ASP A 58 -4.34 2.20 -3.82
N LYS A 59 -4.43 3.41 -3.24
CA LYS A 59 -5.04 4.57 -3.90
C LYS A 59 -4.45 4.87 -5.29
N GLY A 60 -3.14 4.66 -5.47
CA GLY A 60 -2.47 4.91 -6.76
C GLY A 60 -2.99 3.97 -7.85
N ILE A 61 -3.01 2.67 -7.56
CA ILE A 61 -3.50 1.67 -8.50
C ILE A 61 -5.01 1.79 -8.71
N VAL A 62 -5.80 2.02 -7.65
CA VAL A 62 -7.25 2.20 -7.76
C VAL A 62 -7.59 3.40 -8.64
N LYS A 63 -6.86 4.52 -8.51
CA LYS A 63 -7.06 5.69 -9.36
C LYS A 63 -6.76 5.39 -10.83
N PHE A 64 -5.67 4.69 -11.09
CA PHE A 64 -5.32 4.24 -12.44
C PHE A 64 -6.41 3.33 -13.02
N LEU A 65 -6.83 2.30 -12.28
CA LEU A 65 -7.85 1.36 -12.75
C LEU A 65 -9.21 2.01 -12.98
N LYS A 66 -9.61 2.98 -12.15
CA LYS A 66 -10.83 3.77 -12.38
C LYS A 66 -10.76 4.64 -13.64
N SER A 67 -9.57 5.08 -14.02
CA SER A 67 -9.34 5.88 -15.23
C SER A 67 -9.40 5.02 -16.47
N GLU A 68 -8.69 3.89 -16.47
CA GLU A 68 -8.56 3.02 -17.65
C GLU A 68 -9.76 2.07 -17.83
N TYR A 69 -10.37 1.62 -16.73
CA TYR A 69 -11.40 0.59 -16.73
C TYR A 69 -12.61 1.01 -15.86
N PRO A 70 -13.28 2.13 -16.16
CA PRO A 70 -14.26 2.75 -15.26
C PRO A 70 -15.44 1.82 -14.87
N GLU A 71 -15.84 0.90 -15.73
CA GLU A 71 -16.94 -0.04 -15.47
C GLU A 71 -16.49 -1.32 -14.75
N SER A 72 -15.22 -1.69 -14.90
CA SER A 72 -14.69 -2.97 -14.43
C SER A 72 -13.49 -2.84 -13.47
N TRP A 73 -13.17 -1.63 -13.01
CA TRP A 73 -12.00 -1.35 -12.17
C TRP A 73 -11.94 -2.22 -10.92
N THR A 74 -13.08 -2.58 -10.32
CA THR A 74 -13.15 -3.47 -9.16
C THR A 74 -12.67 -4.88 -9.51
N LYS A 75 -13.07 -5.42 -10.67
CA LYS A 75 -12.59 -6.72 -11.18
C LYS A 75 -11.09 -6.66 -11.46
N MET A 76 -10.63 -5.58 -12.11
CA MET A 76 -9.21 -5.37 -12.39
C MET A 76 -8.38 -5.25 -11.11
N TYR A 77 -8.93 -4.62 -10.08
CA TYR A 77 -8.27 -4.51 -8.78
C TYR A 77 -8.18 -5.85 -8.05
N GLN A 78 -9.21 -6.68 -8.14
CA GLN A 78 -9.18 -8.04 -7.59
C GLN A 78 -8.10 -8.89 -8.26
N LEU A 79 -8.03 -8.87 -9.60
CA LEU A 79 -7.00 -9.57 -10.36
C LEU A 79 -5.58 -9.09 -10.01
N TYR A 80 -5.42 -7.79 -9.77
CA TYR A 80 -4.17 -7.22 -9.25
C TYR A 80 -3.82 -7.76 -7.85
N LEU A 81 -4.78 -7.81 -6.93
CA LEU A 81 -4.56 -8.35 -5.58
C LEU A 81 -4.20 -9.84 -5.61
N ASP A 82 -4.82 -10.61 -6.50
CA ASP A 82 -4.57 -12.03 -6.69
C ASP A 82 -3.27 -12.32 -7.47
N ASN A 83 -2.59 -11.26 -7.95
CA ASN A 83 -1.42 -11.34 -8.82
C ASN A 83 -1.69 -12.17 -10.09
N ASP A 84 -2.94 -12.18 -10.57
CA ASP A 84 -3.38 -12.88 -11.78
C ASP A 84 -3.12 -12.00 -13.02
N THR A 85 -1.87 -12.02 -13.46
CA THR A 85 -1.42 -11.25 -14.64
C THR A 85 -2.10 -11.67 -15.94
N LEU A 86 -2.44 -12.95 -16.11
CA LEU A 86 -3.09 -13.44 -17.32
C LEU A 86 -4.56 -13.01 -17.36
N GLY A 87 -5.29 -13.20 -16.26
CA GLY A 87 -6.67 -12.74 -16.14
C GLY A 87 -6.77 -11.23 -16.31
N PHE A 88 -5.82 -10.47 -15.76
CA PHE A 88 -5.75 -9.02 -15.95
C PHE A 88 -5.56 -8.65 -17.43
N ALA A 89 -4.63 -9.30 -18.14
CA ALA A 89 -4.39 -9.02 -19.55
C ALA A 89 -5.62 -9.30 -20.42
N LEU A 90 -6.27 -10.46 -20.22
CA LEU A 90 -7.48 -10.82 -20.97
C LEU A 90 -8.63 -9.84 -20.70
N ALA A 91 -8.88 -9.51 -19.43
CA ALA A 91 -9.92 -8.56 -19.05
C ALA A 91 -9.65 -7.14 -19.61
N SER A 92 -8.38 -6.71 -19.70
CA SER A 92 -8.04 -5.40 -20.28
C SER A 92 -8.36 -5.29 -21.78
N MET A 93 -8.20 -6.39 -22.54
CA MET A 93 -8.52 -6.43 -23.97
C MET A 93 -10.02 -6.35 -24.23
N GLU A 94 -10.83 -7.01 -23.38
CA GLU A 94 -12.30 -6.98 -23.47
C GLU A 94 -12.88 -5.57 -23.25
N ASN A 95 -12.25 -4.74 -22.41
CA ASN A 95 -12.71 -3.37 -22.14
C ASN A 95 -12.27 -2.35 -23.21
N SER A 96 -11.39 -2.73 -24.14
CA SER A 96 -10.87 -1.85 -25.19
C SER A 96 -11.60 -2.01 -26.53
N ALA A 97 -12.56 -2.93 -26.61
CA ALA A 97 -13.35 -3.28 -27.79
C ALA A 97 -14.76 -2.67 -27.70
#